data_AF-A0A484LQE2-F1
#
_entry.id   AF-A0A484LQE2-F1
#
_cell.length_a   1.000
_cell.length_b   1.000
_cell.length_c   1.000
_cell.angle_alpha   90.00
_cell.angle_beta   90.00
_cell.angle_gamma   90.00
#
_symmetry.space_group_name_H-M   'P 1'
#
loop_
_entity.id
_entity.type
_entity.pdbx_description
1 polymer ?
#
loop_
_entity_poly.entity_id
_entity_poly.type
_entity_poly.pdbx_seq_one_letter_code
_entity_poly.pdbx_strand_id
1 'polypeptide(L)'
;MAHPPKKHRGSAKCEALYKRKKDGHPPMQLQWRHRRPFAGPHVGVFPSLVGFEARSRARIDITMWPLVPKDVKDTILAEIQTIYEIPKEGINYTLKLAGERWRAFKVKLRKDFLKPGGKRRGEHPNYYYNFVTREHWENFKNYYTSDNMKAISAANTERQQKNVYPHNMGRGGYRMLEQKILSSSSTTTTENNSSVPPDLSRENMWLLGRTKDNQIPNPNVREVAERIVKLKADAQAGTFTPVGHDDILTRALGTSEHPGRTRGVGSLVGLRNVFKGKKKSQKSDGMFMTQDELEQFRKSVLNDAFTMYTQRLPQLLQSLGVQVSGSIENIANISQQFPMSTPQFQQSSKASVDPDPFADLTEVDIFKLGFGKGGEWTGRVYGGG
;
A
#
# COMPACT_ATOMS: atom_id res chain seq x y z
N MET A 1 -3.14 -43.12 29.13
CA MET A 1 -2.94 -41.72 29.59
C MET A 1 -2.94 -40.81 28.36
N ALA A 2 -3.90 -39.89 28.25
CA ALA A 2 -3.92 -38.92 27.16
C ALA A 2 -2.77 -37.92 27.37
N HIS A 3 -1.86 -37.81 26.39
CA HIS A 3 -0.81 -36.79 26.43
C HIS A 3 -1.44 -35.40 26.55
N PRO A 4 -0.92 -34.50 27.41
CA PRO A 4 -1.43 -33.15 27.52
C PRO A 4 -1.31 -32.45 26.15
N PRO A 5 -2.30 -31.64 25.73
CA PRO A 5 -2.25 -30.94 24.45
C PRO A 5 -0.98 -30.09 24.40
N LYS A 6 -0.19 -30.26 23.33
CA LYS A 6 1.06 -29.52 23.13
C LYS A 6 0.77 -28.01 23.27
N LYS A 7 1.49 -27.31 24.15
CA LYS A 7 1.40 -25.85 24.25
C LYS A 7 1.82 -25.22 22.93
N HIS A 8 0.85 -24.84 22.11
CA HIS A 8 1.11 -24.18 20.85
C HIS A 8 1.36 -22.68 21.07
N ARG A 9 2.44 -22.12 20.50
CA ARG A 9 2.65 -20.66 20.49
C ARG A 9 1.53 -19.98 19.69
N GLY A 10 0.58 -19.36 20.40
CA GLY A 10 -0.50 -18.54 19.86
C GLY A 10 -0.05 -17.14 19.42
N SER A 11 -1.00 -16.23 19.16
CA SER A 11 -0.68 -14.82 18.95
C SER A 11 0.00 -14.22 20.18
N ALA A 12 0.93 -13.28 19.98
CA ALA A 12 1.37 -12.40 21.06
C ALA A 12 0.13 -11.65 21.59
N LYS A 13 -0.24 -11.91 22.84
CA LYS A 13 -1.43 -11.36 23.52
C LYS A 13 -1.19 -10.01 24.17
N CYS A 14 0.05 -9.52 24.15
CA CYS A 14 0.47 -8.26 24.78
C CYS A 14 0.01 -8.13 26.25
N GLU A 15 -0.04 -9.25 26.98
CA GLU A 15 -0.60 -9.34 28.34
C GLU A 15 0.00 -8.33 29.31
N ALA A 16 1.31 -8.08 29.24
CA ALA A 16 1.98 -7.09 30.07
C ALA A 16 1.44 -5.66 29.89
N LEU A 17 1.03 -5.29 28.66
CA LEU A 17 0.47 -3.97 28.37
C LEU A 17 -0.95 -3.84 28.92
N TYR A 18 -1.77 -4.89 28.78
CA TYR A 18 -3.12 -4.88 29.37
C TYR A 18 -3.10 -4.99 30.88
N LYS A 19 -2.12 -5.71 31.46
CA LYS A 19 -1.89 -5.70 32.91
C LYS A 19 -1.60 -4.28 33.39
N ARG A 20 -0.69 -3.57 32.73
CA ARG A 20 -0.42 -2.15 33.03
C ARG A 20 -1.67 -1.26 32.96
N LYS A 21 -2.52 -1.45 31.94
CA LYS A 21 -3.81 -0.75 31.82
C LYS A 21 -4.72 -1.09 33.00
N LYS A 22 -4.84 -2.38 33.37
CA LYS A 22 -5.66 -2.84 34.49
C LYS A 22 -5.17 -2.29 35.83
N ASP A 23 -3.86 -2.15 35.99
CA ASP A 23 -3.23 -1.59 37.18
C ASP A 23 -3.37 -0.05 37.25
N GLY A 24 -4.15 0.58 36.36
CA GLY A 24 -4.53 1.99 36.43
C GLY A 24 -3.45 2.96 35.96
N HIS A 25 -2.39 2.47 35.31
CA HIS A 25 -1.32 3.34 34.87
C HIS A 25 -1.70 4.19 33.64
N PRO A 26 -1.16 5.42 33.53
CA PRO A 26 -1.45 6.29 32.40
C PRO A 26 -0.88 5.74 31.07
N PRO A 27 -1.47 6.17 29.94
CA PRO A 27 -0.94 5.88 28.60
C PRO A 27 0.53 6.29 28.47
N MET A 28 1.32 5.46 27.80
CA MET A 28 2.75 5.71 27.63
C MET A 28 3.02 6.72 26.52
N GLN A 29 3.89 7.68 26.80
CA GLN A 29 4.38 8.63 25.81
C GLN A 29 5.50 8.01 24.97
N LEU A 30 5.37 8.13 23.65
CA LEU A 30 6.40 7.75 22.68
C LEU A 30 6.96 8.99 22.01
N GLN A 31 8.24 8.95 21.67
CA GLN A 31 8.85 9.97 20.81
C GLN A 31 8.56 9.63 19.36
N TRP A 32 8.03 10.60 18.60
CA TRP A 32 7.65 10.43 17.21
C TRP A 32 8.66 11.14 16.29
N ARG A 33 9.12 10.44 15.26
CA ARG A 33 9.99 10.99 14.21
C ARG A 33 9.44 10.56 12.86
N HIS A 34 9.36 11.45 11.87
CA HIS A 34 8.75 11.14 10.55
C HIS A 34 7.34 10.51 10.65
N ARG A 35 6.54 10.96 11.64
CA ARG A 35 5.18 10.44 11.94
C ARG A 35 5.13 8.94 12.32
N ARG A 36 6.23 8.38 12.83
CA ARG A 36 6.29 7.01 13.38
C ARG A 36 6.88 7.03 14.79
N PRO A 37 6.51 6.07 15.66
CA PRO A 37 7.12 5.94 16.98
C PRO A 37 8.56 5.45 16.84
N PHE A 38 9.48 6.25 17.37
CA PHE A 38 10.92 6.09 17.22
C PHE A 38 11.59 5.64 18.52
N ALA A 39 11.22 6.23 19.66
CA ALA A 39 11.80 5.90 20.96
C ALA A 39 10.72 6.00 22.06
N GLY A 40 11.07 5.54 23.27
CA GLY A 40 10.19 5.58 24.44
C GLY A 40 9.91 4.20 25.04
N PRO A 41 9.19 4.16 26.18
CA PRO A 41 8.88 2.94 26.90
C PRO A 41 8.17 1.92 26.00
N HIS A 42 8.69 0.69 25.95
CA HIS A 42 8.10 -0.42 25.19
C HIS A 42 7.84 -0.14 23.70
N VAL A 43 8.56 0.79 23.05
CA VAL A 43 8.42 1.13 21.62
C VAL A 43 8.60 -0.07 20.67
N GLY A 44 9.30 -1.12 21.11
CA GLY A 44 9.44 -2.39 20.39
C GLY A 44 8.16 -3.23 20.35
N VAL A 45 7.30 -3.09 21.36
CA VAL A 45 6.06 -3.86 21.52
C VAL A 45 4.87 -3.16 20.85
N PHE A 46 4.94 -1.84 20.63
CA PHE A 46 3.89 -1.07 19.93
C PHE A 46 3.36 -1.74 18.65
N PRO A 47 4.19 -2.18 17.68
CA PRO A 47 3.67 -2.85 16.47
C PRO A 47 3.00 -4.20 16.72
N SER A 48 3.28 -4.84 17.86
CA SER A 48 2.64 -6.08 18.28
C SER A 48 1.27 -5.83 18.89
N LEU A 49 1.11 -4.75 19.67
CA LEU A 49 -0.19 -4.30 20.17
C LEU A 49 -1.11 -3.92 19.01
N VAL A 50 -0.66 -3.02 18.13
CA VAL A 50 -1.42 -2.61 16.94
C VAL A 50 -1.84 -3.83 16.10
N GLY A 51 -0.93 -4.78 15.94
CA GLY A 51 -1.24 -6.03 15.23
C GLY A 51 -2.19 -6.95 15.98
N PHE A 52 -2.15 -6.99 17.31
CA PHE A 52 -3.13 -7.74 18.12
C PHE A 52 -4.53 -7.15 17.93
N GLU A 53 -4.67 -5.85 18.14
CA GLU A 53 -5.93 -5.11 18.00
C GLU A 53 -6.55 -5.25 16.60
N ALA A 54 -5.73 -5.07 15.56
CA ALA A 54 -6.20 -5.20 14.20
C ALA A 54 -6.67 -6.61 13.85
N ARG A 55 -6.02 -7.65 14.39
CA ARG A 55 -6.37 -9.05 14.09
C ARG A 55 -7.62 -9.50 14.82
N SER A 56 -7.80 -9.07 16.07
CA SER A 56 -8.92 -9.50 16.90
C SER A 56 -10.25 -8.84 16.49
N ARG A 57 -10.20 -7.64 15.91
CA ARG A 57 -11.40 -6.84 15.59
C ARG A 57 -11.74 -6.83 14.09
N ALA A 58 -10.76 -6.73 13.20
CA ALA A 58 -11.06 -6.68 11.77
C ALA A 58 -11.29 -8.09 11.19
N ARG A 59 -12.52 -8.32 10.69
CA ARG A 59 -12.93 -9.60 10.11
C ARG A 59 -11.99 -10.02 8.98
N ILE A 60 -11.71 -11.33 8.87
CA ILE A 60 -10.74 -11.85 7.90
C ILE A 60 -11.30 -11.95 6.47
N ASP A 61 -12.61 -12.05 6.33
CA ASP A 61 -13.32 -12.20 5.05
C ASP A 61 -13.41 -10.89 4.25
N ILE A 62 -13.27 -9.73 4.91
CA ILE A 62 -13.10 -8.44 4.24
C ILE A 62 -11.85 -8.50 3.34
N THR A 63 -11.98 -8.10 2.08
CA THR A 63 -10.92 -8.30 1.07
C THR A 63 -9.74 -7.34 1.27
N MET A 64 -10.00 -6.06 1.55
CA MET A 64 -9.01 -5.00 1.67
C MET A 64 -9.21 -4.12 2.91
N TRP A 65 -8.12 -3.58 3.45
CA TRP A 65 -8.14 -2.72 4.64
C TRP A 65 -9.01 -1.46 4.51
N PRO A 66 -9.05 -0.76 3.35
CA PRO A 66 -9.96 0.37 3.17
C PRO A 66 -11.43 -0.01 3.39
N LEU A 67 -11.84 -1.22 3.02
CA LEU A 67 -13.20 -1.73 3.18
C LEU A 67 -13.52 -2.19 4.62
N VAL A 68 -12.55 -2.18 5.52
CA VAL A 68 -12.85 -2.41 6.95
C VAL A 68 -13.70 -1.23 7.44
N PRO A 69 -14.86 -1.50 8.09
CA PRO A 69 -15.75 -0.47 8.59
C PRO A 69 -15.02 0.56 9.48
N LYS A 70 -15.46 1.82 9.39
CA LYS A 70 -14.79 2.95 10.06
C LYS A 70 -14.86 2.82 11.59
N ASP A 71 -16.01 2.46 12.12
CA ASP A 71 -16.27 2.10 13.52
C ASP A 71 -15.28 1.06 14.07
N VAL A 72 -14.95 0.04 13.27
CA VAL A 72 -13.95 -0.98 13.65
C VAL A 72 -12.54 -0.36 13.73
N LYS A 73 -12.18 0.50 12.78
CA LYS A 73 -10.87 1.20 12.78
C LYS A 73 -10.78 2.17 13.95
N ASP A 74 -11.86 2.87 14.27
CA ASP A 74 -11.94 3.83 15.38
C ASP A 74 -11.84 3.10 16.72
N THR A 75 -12.50 1.95 16.85
CA THR A 75 -12.39 1.08 18.03
C THR A 75 -10.95 0.56 18.22
N ILE A 76 -10.31 0.12 17.13
CA ILE A 76 -8.90 -0.30 17.15
C ILE A 76 -8.01 0.85 17.64
N LEU A 77 -8.22 2.06 17.11
CA LEU A 77 -7.44 3.22 17.49
C LEU A 77 -7.66 3.60 18.97
N ALA A 78 -8.91 3.64 19.42
CA ALA A 78 -9.27 3.98 20.80
C ALA A 78 -8.60 3.03 21.80
N GLU A 79 -8.60 1.73 21.53
CA GLU A 79 -7.97 0.73 22.40
C GLU A 79 -6.45 0.89 22.47
N ILE A 80 -5.80 1.21 21.34
CA ILE A 80 -4.37 1.52 21.34
C ILE A 80 -4.10 2.81 22.13
N GLN A 81 -4.97 3.83 22.02
CA GLN A 81 -4.87 5.09 22.74
C GLN A 81 -5.03 4.92 24.26
N THR A 82 -5.72 3.88 24.73
CA THR A 82 -5.75 3.56 26.17
C THR A 82 -4.40 3.12 26.74
N ILE A 83 -3.47 2.68 25.89
CA ILE A 83 -2.15 2.16 26.31
C ILE A 83 -1.02 3.13 25.92
N TYR A 84 -1.15 3.82 24.79
CA TYR A 84 -0.15 4.76 24.27
C TYR A 84 -0.77 6.11 23.94
N GLU A 85 -0.08 7.18 24.28
CA GLU A 85 -0.44 8.51 23.80
C GLU A 85 -0.07 8.63 22.32
N ILE A 86 -1.09 8.71 21.46
CA ILE A 86 -0.92 8.85 20.00
C ILE A 86 -1.30 10.27 19.60
N PRO A 87 -0.33 11.08 19.12
CA PRO A 87 -0.62 12.42 18.64
C PRO A 87 -1.36 12.35 17.30
N LYS A 88 -2.03 13.45 16.92
CA LYS A 88 -2.91 13.50 15.72
C LYS A 88 -2.16 13.05 14.46
N GLU A 89 -0.91 13.45 14.28
CA GLU A 89 -0.06 13.09 13.15
C GLU A 89 0.33 11.60 13.12
N GLY A 90 0.25 10.89 14.25
CA GLY A 90 0.57 9.48 14.41
C GLY A 90 -0.62 8.53 14.14
N ILE A 91 -1.85 9.05 14.06
CA ILE A 91 -3.07 8.25 13.83
C ILE A 91 -2.99 7.50 12.49
N ASN A 92 -2.67 8.22 11.41
CA ASN A 92 -2.58 7.64 10.07
C ASN A 92 -1.52 6.54 9.98
N TYR A 93 -0.38 6.73 10.65
CA TYR A 93 0.66 5.71 10.72
C TYR A 93 0.15 4.46 11.46
N THR A 94 -0.51 4.65 12.60
CA THR A 94 -1.04 3.57 13.42
C THR A 94 -2.06 2.73 12.67
N LEU A 95 -3.01 3.37 11.97
CA LEU A 95 -4.01 2.67 11.15
C LEU A 95 -3.39 2.00 9.92
N LYS A 96 -2.38 2.61 9.29
CA LYS A 96 -1.64 1.98 8.19
C LYS A 96 -0.90 0.73 8.67
N LEU A 97 -0.28 0.79 9.84
CA LEU A 97 0.38 -0.34 10.50
C LEU A 97 -0.62 -1.44 10.88
N ALA A 98 -1.81 -1.08 11.38
CA ALA A 98 -2.90 -2.02 11.65
C ALA A 98 -3.28 -2.80 10.39
N GLY A 99 -3.49 -2.10 9.26
CA GLY A 99 -3.78 -2.73 7.98
C GLY A 99 -2.68 -3.65 7.45
N GLU A 100 -1.40 -3.26 7.59
CA GLU A 100 -0.26 -4.13 7.25
C GLU A 100 -0.22 -5.40 8.12
N ARG A 101 -0.46 -5.27 9.43
CA ARG A 101 -0.46 -6.41 10.37
C ARG A 101 -1.64 -7.35 10.18
N TRP A 102 -2.83 -6.80 9.91
CA TRP A 102 -4.02 -7.58 9.56
C TRP A 102 -3.82 -8.33 8.24
N ARG A 103 -3.28 -7.68 7.20
CA ARG A 103 -2.93 -8.37 5.94
C ARG A 103 -1.89 -9.47 6.16
N ALA A 104 -0.85 -9.22 6.97
CA ALA A 104 0.16 -10.24 7.30
C ALA A 104 -0.45 -11.44 8.05
N PHE A 105 -1.46 -11.21 8.88
CA PHE A 105 -2.23 -12.27 9.53
C PHE A 105 -3.00 -13.12 8.51
N LYS A 106 -3.71 -12.50 7.56
CA LYS A 106 -4.36 -13.23 6.46
C LYS A 106 -3.37 -14.07 5.66
N VAL A 107 -2.18 -13.54 5.38
CA VAL A 107 -1.09 -14.30 4.73
C VAL A 107 -0.69 -15.52 5.57
N LYS A 108 -0.53 -15.35 6.89
CA LYS A 108 -0.22 -16.46 7.81
C LYS A 108 -1.33 -17.52 7.78
N LEU A 109 -2.59 -17.12 7.88
CA LEU A 109 -3.73 -18.05 7.82
C LEU A 109 -3.70 -18.86 6.52
N ARG A 110 -3.51 -18.20 5.37
CA ARG A 110 -3.41 -18.91 4.09
C ARG A 110 -2.24 -19.89 4.06
N LYS A 111 -1.05 -19.46 4.52
CA LYS A 111 0.16 -20.29 4.51
C LYS A 111 0.01 -21.53 5.42
N ASP A 112 -0.48 -21.33 6.63
CA ASP A 112 -0.46 -22.38 7.65
C ASP A 112 -1.65 -23.34 7.50
N PHE A 113 -2.82 -22.86 7.06
CA PHE A 113 -4.07 -23.64 7.06
C PHE A 113 -4.56 -24.03 5.65
N LEU A 114 -4.24 -23.28 4.59
CA LEU A 114 -4.76 -23.56 3.23
C LEU A 114 -3.73 -24.16 2.28
N LYS A 115 -2.47 -23.69 2.32
CA LYS A 115 -1.45 -24.16 1.38
C LYS A 115 -1.09 -25.65 1.62
N PRO A 116 -0.74 -26.40 0.56
CA PRO A 116 -0.10 -27.70 0.70
C PRO A 116 1.15 -27.59 1.57
N GLY A 117 1.35 -28.55 2.48
CA GLY A 117 2.45 -28.52 3.46
C GLY A 117 2.30 -27.45 4.57
N GLY A 118 1.14 -26.80 4.66
CA GLY A 118 0.82 -25.88 5.76
C GLY A 118 0.84 -26.62 7.11
N LYS A 119 1.40 -25.97 8.14
CA LYS A 119 1.60 -26.56 9.47
C LYS A 119 0.32 -27.03 10.15
N ARG A 120 -0.83 -26.52 9.71
CA ARG A 120 -2.17 -26.70 10.32
C ARG A 120 -3.23 -26.95 9.24
N ARG A 121 -2.80 -27.56 8.14
CA ARG A 121 -3.67 -27.82 6.99
C ARG A 121 -4.83 -28.69 7.45
N GLY A 122 -6.06 -28.25 7.17
CA GLY A 122 -7.29 -28.95 7.55
C GLY A 122 -7.82 -28.61 8.95
N GLU A 123 -7.04 -27.98 9.82
CA GLU A 123 -7.53 -27.49 11.11
C GLU A 123 -8.38 -26.22 10.94
N HIS A 124 -9.33 -26.00 11.84
CA HIS A 124 -10.06 -24.73 11.89
C HIS A 124 -9.26 -23.67 12.67
N PRO A 125 -9.08 -22.44 12.17
CA PRO A 125 -8.29 -21.41 12.87
C PRO A 125 -8.80 -21.00 14.24
N ASN A 126 -10.10 -21.21 14.52
CA ASN A 126 -10.74 -20.90 15.82
C ASN A 126 -10.00 -21.51 17.03
N TYR A 127 -9.41 -22.71 16.88
CA TYR A 127 -8.60 -23.33 17.96
C TYR A 127 -7.44 -22.47 18.45
N TYR A 128 -7.04 -21.46 17.68
CA TYR A 128 -5.94 -20.55 18.00
C TYR A 128 -6.33 -19.08 18.01
N TYR A 129 -7.41 -18.75 17.30
CA TYR A 129 -7.90 -17.40 17.07
C TYR A 129 -9.41 -17.41 17.28
N ASN A 130 -9.84 -17.30 18.54
CA ASN A 130 -11.26 -17.41 18.93
C ASN A 130 -12.20 -16.43 18.23
N PHE A 131 -11.67 -15.29 17.77
CA PHE A 131 -12.38 -14.28 16.98
C PHE A 131 -12.60 -14.68 15.51
N VAL A 132 -12.06 -15.82 15.05
CA VAL A 132 -12.29 -16.34 13.69
C VAL A 132 -13.48 -17.31 13.71
N THR A 133 -14.64 -16.80 13.34
CA THR A 133 -15.88 -17.60 13.22
C THR A 133 -15.81 -18.56 12.02
N ARG A 134 -16.66 -19.58 12.05
CA ARG A 134 -16.78 -20.55 10.94
C ARG A 134 -17.18 -19.86 9.64
N GLU A 135 -18.15 -18.96 9.69
CA GLU A 135 -18.63 -18.20 8.54
C GLU A 135 -17.50 -17.37 7.89
N HIS A 136 -16.79 -16.55 8.69
CA HIS A 136 -15.68 -15.74 8.18
C HIS A 136 -14.57 -16.62 7.56
N TRP A 137 -14.36 -17.82 8.11
CA TRP A 137 -13.37 -18.76 7.59
C TRP A 137 -13.79 -19.37 6.25
N GLU A 138 -15.05 -19.75 6.07
CA GLU A 138 -15.56 -20.26 4.80
C GLU A 138 -15.47 -19.20 3.69
N ASN A 139 -15.91 -17.97 3.96
CA ASN A 139 -15.80 -16.85 3.03
C ASN A 139 -14.34 -16.58 2.63
N PHE A 140 -13.43 -16.64 3.61
CA PHE A 140 -11.99 -16.51 3.38
C PHE A 140 -11.43 -17.61 2.47
N LYS A 141 -11.83 -18.88 2.68
CA LYS A 141 -11.42 -20.00 1.84
C LYS A 141 -11.90 -19.84 0.40
N ASN A 142 -13.18 -19.51 0.21
CA ASN A 142 -13.77 -19.33 -1.12
C ASN A 142 -13.05 -18.24 -1.90
N TYR A 143 -12.82 -17.08 -1.26
CA TYR A 143 -12.07 -15.99 -1.88
C TYR A 143 -10.67 -16.41 -2.33
N TYR A 144 -9.89 -17.07 -1.47
CA TYR A 144 -8.50 -17.43 -1.80
C TYR A 144 -8.33 -18.68 -2.66
N THR A 145 -9.39 -19.46 -2.85
CA THR A 145 -9.42 -20.61 -3.75
C THR A 145 -9.92 -20.22 -5.15
N SER A 146 -10.53 -19.04 -5.30
CA SER A 146 -10.97 -18.49 -6.59
C SER A 146 -9.82 -18.33 -7.60
N ASP A 147 -10.12 -18.51 -8.87
CA ASP A 147 -9.13 -18.45 -9.94
C ASP A 147 -8.58 -17.03 -10.16
N ASN A 148 -9.42 -16.01 -9.97
CA ASN A 148 -8.98 -14.62 -9.96
C ASN A 148 -7.86 -14.38 -8.93
N MET A 149 -8.00 -14.92 -7.71
CA MET A 149 -6.97 -14.78 -6.69
C MET A 149 -5.71 -15.59 -6.95
N LYS A 150 -5.83 -16.75 -7.62
CA LYS A 150 -4.65 -17.51 -8.10
C LYS A 150 -3.90 -16.71 -9.17
N ALA A 151 -4.61 -16.14 -10.15
CA ALA A 151 -4.02 -15.31 -11.19
C ALA A 151 -3.30 -14.07 -10.61
N ILE A 152 -3.97 -13.34 -9.70
CA ILE A 152 -3.34 -12.21 -9.00
C ILE A 152 -2.09 -12.66 -8.22
N SER A 153 -2.14 -13.82 -7.57
CA SER A 153 -0.99 -14.35 -6.84
C SER A 153 0.16 -14.73 -7.77
N ALA A 154 -0.11 -15.30 -8.93
CA ALA A 154 0.90 -15.66 -9.93
C ALA A 154 1.59 -14.40 -10.49
N ALA A 155 0.80 -13.40 -10.91
CA ALA A 155 1.33 -12.11 -11.39
C ALA A 155 2.16 -11.39 -10.31
N ASN A 156 1.76 -11.47 -9.04
CA ASN A 156 2.56 -10.92 -7.93
C ASN A 156 3.89 -11.64 -7.74
N THR A 157 3.91 -12.97 -7.86
CA THR A 157 5.14 -13.77 -7.77
C THR A 157 6.10 -13.41 -8.89
N GLU A 158 5.61 -13.31 -10.13
CA GLU A 158 6.42 -12.91 -11.29
C GLU A 158 7.01 -11.51 -11.09
N ARG A 159 6.20 -10.54 -10.64
CA ARG A 159 6.71 -9.20 -10.30
C ARG A 159 7.76 -9.21 -9.20
N GLN A 160 7.60 -10.06 -8.19
CA GLN A 160 8.59 -10.17 -7.11
C GLN A 160 9.92 -10.78 -7.61
N GLN A 161 9.89 -11.69 -8.58
CA GLN A 161 11.10 -12.25 -9.19
C GLN A 161 11.90 -11.19 -9.96
N LYS A 162 11.24 -10.16 -10.48
CA LYS A 162 11.88 -9.00 -11.15
C LYS A 162 12.53 -8.00 -10.18
N ASN A 163 12.52 -8.25 -8.87
CA ASN A 163 13.17 -7.37 -7.89
C ASN A 163 14.70 -7.51 -7.93
N VAL A 164 15.36 -6.60 -8.63
CA VAL A 164 16.83 -6.55 -8.80
C VAL A 164 17.58 -6.31 -7.48
N TYR A 165 16.96 -5.58 -6.53
CA TYR A 165 17.64 -5.10 -5.32
C TYR A 165 16.95 -5.59 -4.04
N PRO A 166 16.92 -6.91 -3.76
CA PRO A 166 16.39 -7.44 -2.50
C PRO A 166 17.16 -6.88 -1.31
N HIS A 167 16.45 -6.64 -0.20
CA HIS A 167 17.05 -6.18 1.05
C HIS A 167 17.37 -7.36 1.98
N ASN A 168 18.30 -7.14 2.92
CA ASN A 168 18.73 -8.14 3.91
C ASN A 168 18.25 -7.81 5.33
N MET A 169 17.42 -6.77 5.50
CA MET A 169 16.90 -6.37 6.81
C MET A 169 15.91 -7.38 7.40
N GLY A 170 15.97 -7.51 8.73
CA GLY A 170 14.98 -8.28 9.50
C GLY A 170 13.65 -7.54 9.70
N ARG A 171 12.79 -8.12 10.56
CA ARG A 171 11.43 -7.63 10.88
C ARG A 171 11.35 -6.16 11.33
N GLY A 172 12.46 -5.62 11.84
CA GLY A 172 12.58 -4.24 12.28
C GLY A 172 12.72 -3.20 11.18
N GLY A 173 13.09 -3.62 9.96
CA GLY A 173 13.33 -2.75 8.81
C GLY A 173 14.27 -1.58 9.13
N TYR A 174 14.05 -0.46 8.41
CA TYR A 174 14.85 0.75 8.54
C TYR A 174 14.81 1.39 9.93
N ARG A 175 13.72 1.20 10.71
CA ARG A 175 13.62 1.75 12.07
C ARG A 175 14.67 1.14 13.00
N MET A 176 14.75 -0.19 13.01
CA MET A 176 15.74 -0.88 13.86
C MET A 176 17.16 -0.67 13.35
N LEU A 177 17.33 -0.52 12.03
CA LEU A 177 18.62 -0.18 11.44
C LEU A 177 19.10 1.20 11.92
N GLU A 178 18.23 2.22 11.87
CA GLU A 178 18.51 3.58 12.37
C GLU A 178 18.89 3.56 13.85
N GLN A 179 18.13 2.84 14.69
CA GLN A 179 18.44 2.69 16.12
C GLN A 179 19.78 2.01 16.36
N LYS A 180 20.10 0.94 15.61
CA LYS A 180 21.37 0.23 15.75
C LYS A 180 22.55 1.16 15.46
N ILE A 181 22.46 1.95 14.38
CA ILE A 181 23.49 2.91 13.99
C ILE A 181 23.67 3.97 15.10
N LEU A 182 22.58 4.57 15.57
CA LEU A 182 22.63 5.60 16.62
C LEU A 182 23.20 5.06 17.94
N SER A 183 22.83 3.84 18.35
CA SER A 183 23.38 3.21 19.55
C SER A 183 24.88 2.95 19.41
N SER A 184 25.33 2.42 18.26
CA SER A 184 26.76 2.16 18.02
C SER A 184 27.60 3.44 17.99
N SER A 185 27.08 4.56 17.49
CA SER A 185 27.78 5.84 17.50
C SER A 185 27.85 6.47 18.89
N SER A 186 26.86 6.22 19.76
CA SER A 186 26.86 6.75 21.13
C SER A 186 27.87 6.05 22.05
N THR A 187 28.18 4.78 21.81
CA THR A 187 29.15 4.00 22.61
C THR A 187 30.61 4.33 22.31
N THR A 188 30.91 4.92 21.16
CA THR A 188 32.27 5.32 20.75
C THR A 188 32.67 6.72 21.25
N THR A 189 31.81 7.40 22.01
CA THR A 189 31.97 8.81 22.42
C THR A 189 32.90 9.01 23.63
N THR A 190 33.65 8.01 24.08
CA THR A 190 34.40 8.13 25.35
C THR A 190 35.86 8.60 25.20
N GLU A 191 36.47 8.67 24.01
CA GLU A 191 37.92 8.94 23.96
C GLU A 191 38.44 9.96 22.93
N ASN A 192 37.64 10.48 21.99
CA ASN A 192 38.13 11.51 21.06
C ASN A 192 37.05 12.54 20.70
N ASN A 193 37.33 13.83 20.97
CA ASN A 193 36.47 15.01 20.85
C ASN A 193 36.08 15.41 19.40
N SER A 194 35.96 14.47 18.47
CA SER A 194 35.43 14.71 17.12
C SER A 194 34.20 13.86 16.86
N SER A 195 33.06 14.34 17.33
CA SER A 195 31.76 13.68 17.12
C SER A 195 31.28 13.96 15.69
N VAL A 196 31.66 13.10 14.74
CA VAL A 196 31.00 13.06 13.43
C VAL A 196 29.65 12.38 13.63
N PRO A 197 28.51 13.07 13.39
CA PRO A 197 27.20 12.44 13.53
C PRO A 197 27.06 11.25 12.59
N PRO A 198 26.43 10.13 13.01
CA PRO A 198 26.18 9.00 12.12
C PRO A 198 25.43 9.45 10.86
N ASP A 199 25.96 9.07 9.70
CA ASP A 199 25.37 9.40 8.40
C ASP A 199 24.11 8.55 8.15
N LEU A 200 22.96 9.13 8.51
CA LEU A 200 21.61 8.58 8.31
C LEU A 200 20.98 9.03 6.97
N SER A 201 21.80 9.45 6.00
CA SER A 201 21.34 9.77 4.65
C SER A 201 20.58 8.60 4.01
N ARG A 202 19.65 8.94 3.11
CA ARG A 202 18.73 7.96 2.51
C ARG A 202 19.49 6.91 1.69
N GLU A 203 20.54 7.32 0.98
CA GLU A 203 21.42 6.45 0.21
C GLU A 203 22.20 5.48 1.11
N ASN A 204 22.72 5.95 2.24
CA ASN A 204 23.42 5.08 3.18
C ASN A 204 22.48 4.09 3.83
N MET A 205 21.32 4.55 4.29
CA MET A 205 20.30 3.67 4.85
C MET A 205 19.90 2.60 3.82
N TRP A 206 19.69 3.00 2.56
CA TRP A 206 19.35 2.07 1.48
C TRP A 206 20.44 1.01 1.25
N LEU A 207 21.72 1.42 1.28
CA LEU A 207 22.88 0.54 1.11
C LEU A 207 23.03 -0.41 2.31
N LEU A 208 23.01 0.11 3.53
CA LEU A 208 23.09 -0.67 4.77
C LEU A 208 21.96 -1.71 4.88
N GLY A 209 20.77 -1.39 4.37
CA GLY A 209 19.67 -2.34 4.29
C GLY A 209 19.92 -3.53 3.35
N ARG A 210 20.99 -3.49 2.53
CA ARG A 210 21.41 -4.50 1.55
C ARG A 210 22.81 -5.06 1.82
N THR A 211 23.52 -4.50 2.78
CA THR A 211 24.76 -5.07 3.31
C THR A 211 24.45 -6.24 4.24
N LYS A 212 25.24 -7.29 4.17
CA LYS A 212 25.21 -8.44 5.09
C LYS A 212 26.65 -8.75 5.48
N ASP A 213 26.93 -8.86 6.78
CA ASP A 213 28.27 -9.19 7.30
C ASP A 213 29.36 -8.27 6.73
N ASN A 214 29.07 -6.96 6.66
CA ASN A 214 29.91 -5.90 6.08
C ASN A 214 30.24 -6.06 4.59
N GLN A 215 29.58 -6.98 3.88
CA GLN A 215 29.71 -7.19 2.45
C GLN A 215 28.41 -6.88 1.72
N ILE A 216 28.51 -6.53 0.43
CA ILE A 216 27.36 -6.37 -0.47
C ILE A 216 27.31 -7.63 -1.35
N PRO A 217 26.39 -8.59 -1.07
CA PRO A 217 26.36 -9.85 -1.78
C PRO A 217 25.90 -9.73 -3.24
N ASN A 218 25.03 -8.75 -3.52
CA ASN A 218 24.43 -8.59 -4.85
C ASN A 218 25.29 -7.65 -5.73
N PRO A 219 25.77 -8.10 -6.91
CA PRO A 219 26.61 -7.28 -7.79
C PRO A 219 25.89 -6.02 -8.28
N ASN A 220 24.60 -6.08 -8.60
CA ASN A 220 23.83 -4.90 -9.01
C ASN A 220 23.77 -3.84 -7.90
N VAL A 221 23.78 -4.26 -6.63
CA VAL A 221 23.83 -3.31 -5.50
C VAL A 221 25.22 -2.69 -5.36
N ARG A 222 26.29 -3.42 -5.72
CA ARG A 222 27.66 -2.91 -5.73
C ARG A 222 27.84 -1.80 -6.78
N GLU A 223 27.31 -1.99 -7.98
CA GLU A 223 27.30 -0.96 -9.03
C GLU A 223 26.53 0.31 -8.58
N VAL A 224 25.41 0.15 -7.87
CA VAL A 224 24.70 1.28 -7.28
C VAL A 224 25.54 1.96 -6.19
N ALA A 225 26.26 1.19 -5.37
CA ALA A 225 27.13 1.72 -4.33
C ALA A 225 28.27 2.57 -4.92
N GLU A 226 28.91 2.10 -5.99
CA GLU A 226 29.94 2.84 -6.73
C GLU A 226 29.39 4.15 -7.31
N ARG A 227 28.19 4.11 -7.91
CA ARG A 227 27.49 5.32 -8.38
C ARG A 227 27.17 6.30 -7.25
N ILE A 228 26.78 5.81 -6.07
CA ILE A 228 26.55 6.65 -4.89
C ILE A 228 27.85 7.36 -4.47
N VAL A 229 28.97 6.65 -4.42
CA VAL A 229 30.28 7.24 -4.08
C VAL A 229 30.64 8.36 -5.07
N LYS A 230 30.49 8.10 -6.37
CA LYS A 230 30.74 9.11 -7.42
C LYS A 230 29.82 10.33 -7.25
N LEU A 231 28.52 10.14 -7.09
CA LEU A 231 27.56 11.24 -6.94
C LEU A 231 27.77 12.04 -5.65
N LYS A 232 28.26 11.40 -4.56
CA LYS A 232 28.68 12.12 -3.35
C LYS A 232 29.89 13.01 -3.62
N ALA A 233 30.88 12.53 -4.37
CA ALA A 233 32.03 13.33 -4.79
C ALA A 233 31.61 14.50 -5.70
N ASP A 234 30.74 14.24 -6.70
CA ASP A 234 30.20 15.28 -7.58
C ASP A 234 29.41 16.34 -6.80
N ALA A 235 28.71 15.94 -5.73
CA ALA A 235 28.01 16.86 -4.84
C ALA A 235 28.96 17.73 -4.01
N GLN A 236 30.05 17.15 -3.52
CA GLN A 236 31.09 17.89 -2.79
C GLN A 236 31.83 18.87 -3.72
N ALA A 237 32.06 18.49 -4.98
CA ALA A 237 32.66 19.34 -6.00
C ALA A 237 31.69 20.42 -6.55
N GLY A 238 30.43 20.44 -6.11
CA GLY A 238 29.41 21.38 -6.58
C GLY A 238 28.90 21.13 -8.00
N THR A 239 29.34 20.05 -8.67
CA THR A 239 28.90 19.68 -10.03
C THR A 239 27.50 19.07 -10.02
N PHE A 240 27.07 18.52 -8.87
CA PHE A 240 25.73 18.00 -8.66
C PHE A 240 25.09 18.62 -7.42
N THR A 241 23.94 19.26 -7.56
CA THR A 241 23.17 19.74 -6.40
C THR A 241 21.91 18.88 -6.24
N PRO A 242 21.81 18.03 -5.20
CA PRO A 242 20.63 17.22 -4.97
C PRO A 242 19.46 18.11 -4.57
N VAL A 243 18.39 18.11 -5.38
CA VAL A 243 17.19 18.94 -5.13
C VAL A 243 15.92 18.09 -5.18
N GLY A 244 15.20 18.07 -4.05
CA GLY A 244 13.92 17.39 -3.94
C GLY A 244 14.04 15.92 -4.31
N HIS A 245 13.33 15.52 -5.38
CA HIS A 245 13.29 14.13 -5.85
C HIS A 245 14.50 13.70 -6.71
N ASP A 246 15.32 14.63 -7.19
CA ASP A 246 16.57 14.32 -7.91
C ASP A 246 17.74 14.35 -6.91
N ASP A 247 17.74 13.39 -6.01
CA ASP A 247 18.80 13.21 -5.00
C ASP A 247 19.74 12.05 -5.36
N ILE A 248 20.80 11.91 -4.57
CA ILE A 248 21.89 10.93 -4.80
C ILE A 248 21.34 9.53 -5.04
N LEU A 249 20.44 9.04 -4.17
CA LEU A 249 19.90 7.69 -4.32
C LEU A 249 19.03 7.55 -5.58
N THR A 250 18.21 8.55 -5.90
CA THR A 250 17.31 8.47 -7.07
C THR A 250 18.13 8.45 -8.36
N ARG A 251 19.17 9.29 -8.45
CA ARG A 251 20.07 9.33 -9.60
C ARG A 251 20.93 8.07 -9.70
N ALA A 252 21.45 7.57 -8.57
CA ALA A 252 22.19 6.32 -8.53
C ALA A 252 21.34 5.10 -8.94
N LEU A 253 20.03 5.10 -8.70
CA LEU A 253 19.13 4.03 -9.12
C LEU A 253 18.61 4.20 -10.56
N GLY A 254 18.81 5.36 -11.18
CA GLY A 254 18.34 5.67 -12.54
C GLY A 254 16.83 5.63 -12.72
N THR A 255 16.05 5.63 -11.65
CA THR A 255 14.59 5.46 -11.67
C THR A 255 13.92 6.43 -10.72
N SER A 256 12.85 7.09 -11.16
CA SER A 256 12.11 8.03 -10.31
C SER A 256 11.42 7.32 -9.15
N GLU A 257 11.20 8.07 -8.07
CA GLU A 257 10.52 7.52 -6.89
C GLU A 257 9.01 7.32 -7.17
N HIS A 258 8.51 6.11 -6.89
CA HIS A 258 7.08 5.82 -7.04
C HIS A 258 6.22 6.63 -6.06
N PRO A 259 5.03 7.11 -6.50
CA PRO A 259 4.09 7.76 -5.60
C PRO A 259 3.65 6.78 -4.49
N GLY A 260 3.84 7.19 -3.23
CA GLY A 260 3.33 6.46 -2.05
C GLY A 260 4.33 5.59 -1.29
N ARG A 261 5.56 5.38 -1.81
CA ARG A 261 6.64 4.67 -1.10
C ARG A 261 7.97 5.39 -1.29
N THR A 262 8.78 5.43 -0.24
CA THR A 262 10.11 6.02 -0.31
C THR A 262 11.18 5.00 0.07
N ARG A 263 12.11 4.77 -0.85
CA ARG A 263 13.30 3.92 -0.71
C ARG A 263 14.21 4.48 0.40
N GLY A 264 14.79 3.61 1.21
CA GLY A 264 15.78 3.99 2.25
C GLY A 264 15.21 4.46 3.59
N VAL A 265 13.90 4.62 3.76
CA VAL A 265 13.33 5.24 4.99
C VAL A 265 12.22 4.44 5.69
N GLY A 266 11.68 3.38 5.07
CA GLY A 266 10.59 2.55 5.61
C GLY A 266 9.32 2.53 4.75
N SER A 267 8.61 1.39 4.73
CA SER A 267 7.38 1.20 3.93
C SER A 267 6.22 2.13 4.33
N LEU A 268 6.21 2.56 5.59
CA LEU A 268 5.16 3.38 6.18
C LEU A 268 5.42 4.89 6.01
N VAL A 269 6.61 5.30 5.57
CA VAL A 269 6.97 6.71 5.33
C VAL A 269 6.68 7.09 3.87
N GLY A 270 5.86 8.13 3.68
CA GLY A 270 5.51 8.63 2.35
C GLY A 270 6.48 9.69 1.82
N LEU A 271 6.38 9.99 0.53
CA LEU A 271 7.22 10.97 -0.17
C LEU A 271 7.25 12.34 0.52
N ARG A 272 6.08 12.86 0.92
CA ARG A 272 5.93 14.18 1.57
C ARG A 272 6.63 14.29 2.92
N ASN A 273 6.97 13.17 3.54
CA ASN A 273 7.71 13.16 4.81
C ASN A 273 9.23 13.20 4.59
N VAL A 274 9.70 12.93 3.37
CA VAL A 274 11.14 12.81 3.04
C VAL A 274 11.60 13.94 2.14
N PHE A 275 10.84 14.23 1.10
CA PHE A 275 11.15 15.27 0.14
C PHE A 275 10.36 16.53 0.45
N LYS A 276 11.07 17.67 0.52
CA LYS A 276 10.46 18.99 0.55
C LYS A 276 10.22 19.48 -0.89
N GLY A 277 9.08 20.10 -1.15
CA GLY A 277 8.72 20.65 -2.47
C GLY A 277 7.69 19.83 -3.26
N LYS A 278 7.13 20.43 -4.32
CA LYS A 278 6.19 19.76 -5.22
C LYS A 278 6.96 18.77 -6.11
N LYS A 279 6.42 17.55 -6.30
CA LYS A 279 6.94 16.63 -7.32
C LYS A 279 6.77 17.33 -8.67
N LYS A 280 7.83 17.49 -9.46
CA LYS A 280 7.67 17.90 -10.87
C LYS A 280 6.71 16.90 -11.50
N SER A 281 5.63 17.37 -12.12
CA SER A 281 4.72 16.46 -12.83
C SER A 281 5.56 15.74 -13.88
N GLN A 282 5.71 14.43 -13.75
CA GLN A 282 6.11 13.67 -14.92
C GLN A 282 4.91 13.80 -15.86
N LYS A 283 5.04 14.63 -16.90
CA LYS A 283 4.28 14.35 -18.11
C LYS A 283 4.70 12.95 -18.48
N SER A 284 3.79 11.99 -18.38
CA SER A 284 4.03 10.70 -18.97
C SER A 284 4.27 10.95 -20.46
N ASP A 285 5.40 10.52 -21.00
CA ASP A 285 5.52 10.20 -22.45
C ASP A 285 4.63 9.00 -22.83
N GLY A 286 3.52 8.80 -22.10
CA GLY A 286 2.49 7.85 -22.44
C GLY A 286 1.55 8.55 -23.39
N MET A 287 1.48 8.03 -24.61
CA MET A 287 0.50 8.34 -25.64
C MET A 287 -0.87 8.63 -24.98
N PHE A 288 -1.19 9.91 -24.81
CA PHE A 288 -2.57 10.30 -24.55
C PHE A 288 -3.32 9.99 -25.84
N MET A 289 -4.42 9.25 -25.74
CA MET A 289 -5.34 9.18 -26.87
C MET A 289 -5.66 10.63 -27.28
N THR A 290 -5.51 10.91 -28.56
CA THR A 290 -5.88 12.20 -29.14
C THR A 290 -7.36 12.46 -28.83
N GLN A 291 -7.76 13.74 -28.86
CA GLN A 291 -9.16 14.12 -28.63
C GLN A 291 -10.11 13.33 -29.57
N ASP A 292 -9.67 13.07 -30.79
CA ASP A 292 -10.41 12.29 -31.79
C ASP A 292 -10.53 10.82 -31.40
N GLU A 293 -9.47 10.20 -30.85
CA GLU A 293 -9.51 8.82 -30.36
C GLU A 293 -10.45 8.67 -29.14
N LEU A 294 -10.49 9.68 -28.26
CA LEU A 294 -11.42 9.71 -27.13
C LEU A 294 -12.87 9.86 -27.61
N GLU A 295 -13.11 10.68 -28.62
CA GLU A 295 -14.44 10.83 -29.22
C GLU A 295 -14.89 9.56 -29.95
N GLN A 296 -13.99 8.89 -30.68
CA GLN A 296 -14.28 7.62 -31.32
C GLN A 296 -14.59 6.52 -30.28
N PHE A 297 -13.82 6.47 -29.19
CA PHE A 297 -14.11 5.55 -28.08
C PHE A 297 -15.47 5.85 -27.43
N ARG A 298 -15.78 7.12 -27.19
CA ARG A 298 -17.09 7.53 -26.62
C ARG A 298 -18.25 7.14 -27.55
N LYS A 299 -18.12 7.36 -28.86
CA LYS A 299 -19.10 6.96 -29.87
C LYS A 299 -19.27 5.44 -29.92
N SER A 300 -18.18 4.69 -29.85
CA SER A 300 -18.19 3.22 -29.82
C SER A 300 -18.95 2.67 -28.61
N VAL A 301 -18.64 3.16 -27.40
CA VAL A 301 -19.32 2.74 -26.16
C VAL A 301 -20.82 3.06 -26.21
N LEU A 302 -21.20 4.22 -26.74
CA LEU A 302 -22.61 4.60 -26.91
C LEU A 302 -23.33 3.71 -27.92
N ASN A 303 -22.68 3.34 -29.02
CA ASN A 303 -23.25 2.46 -30.04
C ASN A 303 -23.39 1.00 -29.54
N ASP A 304 -22.45 0.52 -28.74
CA ASP A 304 -22.53 -0.78 -28.08
C ASP A 304 -23.67 -0.84 -27.07
N ALA A 305 -23.85 0.21 -26.28
CA ALA A 305 -24.99 0.34 -25.38
C ALA A 305 -26.31 0.36 -26.17
N PHE A 306 -26.38 1.16 -27.24
CA PHE A 306 -27.55 1.20 -28.12
C PHE A 306 -27.89 -0.18 -28.70
N THR A 307 -26.90 -0.92 -29.19
CA THR A 307 -27.07 -2.28 -29.73
C THR A 307 -27.52 -3.27 -28.65
N MET A 308 -26.97 -3.16 -27.44
CA MET A 308 -27.37 -4.00 -26.31
C MET A 308 -28.85 -3.80 -25.93
N TYR A 309 -29.32 -2.55 -25.91
CA TYR A 309 -30.69 -2.21 -25.55
C TYR A 309 -31.72 -2.43 -26.67
N THR A 310 -31.36 -2.16 -27.92
CA THR A 310 -32.31 -2.25 -29.05
C THR A 310 -32.41 -3.64 -29.68
N GLN A 311 -31.35 -4.45 -29.61
CA GLN A 311 -31.31 -5.76 -30.27
C GLN A 311 -31.23 -6.91 -29.28
N ARG A 312 -30.28 -6.87 -28.33
CA ARG A 312 -30.02 -8.00 -27.42
C ARG A 312 -31.07 -8.15 -26.31
N LEU A 313 -31.48 -7.05 -25.68
CA LEU A 313 -32.46 -7.09 -24.60
C LEU A 313 -33.85 -7.60 -25.05
N PRO A 314 -34.41 -7.14 -26.19
CA PRO A 314 -35.69 -7.66 -26.69
C PRO A 314 -35.66 -9.16 -27.01
N GLN A 315 -34.56 -9.63 -27.61
CA GLN A 315 -34.36 -11.05 -27.90
C GLN A 315 -34.28 -11.90 -26.63
N LEU A 316 -33.58 -11.42 -25.59
CA LEU A 316 -33.52 -12.08 -24.29
C LEU A 316 -34.89 -12.13 -23.61
N LEU A 317 -35.64 -11.03 -23.63
CA LEU A 317 -36.98 -10.96 -23.04
C LEU A 317 -37.98 -11.89 -23.76
N GLN A 318 -37.91 -12.00 -25.10
CA GLN A 318 -38.65 -12.99 -25.87
C GLN A 318 -38.27 -14.43 -25.51
N SER A 319 -36.98 -14.72 -25.36
CA SER A 319 -36.50 -16.06 -24.97
C SER A 319 -36.96 -16.50 -23.58
N LEU A 320 -37.27 -15.53 -22.71
CA LEU A 320 -37.77 -15.75 -21.36
C LEU A 320 -39.31 -15.72 -21.27
N GLY A 321 -40.01 -15.62 -22.42
CA GLY A 321 -41.47 -15.64 -22.49
C GLY A 321 -42.15 -14.35 -22.02
N VAL A 322 -41.41 -13.24 -21.85
CA VAL A 322 -41.96 -11.96 -21.42
C VAL A 322 -42.46 -11.18 -22.64
N GLN A 323 -43.77 -10.99 -22.76
CA GLN A 323 -44.37 -10.15 -23.80
C GLN A 323 -44.15 -8.67 -23.46
N VAL A 324 -43.31 -7.99 -24.23
CA VAL A 324 -43.09 -6.55 -24.12
C VAL A 324 -44.10 -5.84 -25.03
N SER A 325 -45.23 -5.40 -24.48
CA SER A 325 -46.20 -4.57 -25.19
C SER A 325 -45.77 -3.10 -25.17
N GLY A 326 -45.00 -2.69 -26.19
CA GLY A 326 -44.60 -1.29 -26.38
C GLY A 326 -43.63 -1.13 -27.55
N SER A 327 -44.01 -0.34 -28.55
CA SER A 327 -43.28 -0.18 -29.82
C SER A 327 -41.86 0.35 -29.60
N ILE A 328 -40.85 -0.48 -29.87
CA ILE A 328 -39.42 -0.13 -29.90
C ILE A 328 -39.13 0.97 -30.95
N GLU A 329 -40.06 1.20 -31.88
CA GLU A 329 -39.99 2.22 -32.93
C GLU A 329 -39.91 3.67 -32.41
N ASN A 330 -40.34 3.96 -31.18
CA ASN A 330 -40.29 5.31 -30.62
C ASN A 330 -38.89 5.76 -30.13
N ILE A 331 -37.92 4.86 -29.99
CA ILE A 331 -36.56 5.23 -29.54
C ILE A 331 -35.71 5.78 -30.69
N ALA A 332 -35.99 5.37 -31.94
CA ALA A 332 -35.30 5.88 -33.12
C ALA A 332 -35.53 7.39 -33.34
N ASN A 333 -36.68 7.94 -32.91
CA ASN A 333 -37.02 9.35 -33.06
C ASN A 333 -36.42 10.30 -32.00
N ILE A 334 -35.83 9.77 -30.91
CA ILE A 334 -35.19 10.61 -29.87
C ILE A 334 -33.85 11.19 -30.37
N SER A 335 -33.25 10.59 -31.40
CA SER A 335 -31.98 11.06 -31.98
C SER A 335 -32.09 12.38 -32.77
N GLN A 336 -33.28 12.93 -33.01
CA GLN A 336 -33.46 14.18 -33.77
C GLN A 336 -33.71 15.43 -32.91
N GLN A 337 -33.74 15.35 -31.57
CA GLN A 337 -34.15 16.49 -30.71
C GLN A 337 -33.05 17.09 -29.81
N PHE A 338 -31.79 16.68 -29.94
CA PHE A 338 -30.69 17.36 -29.25
C PHE A 338 -29.65 17.92 -30.23
N PRO A 339 -29.76 19.18 -30.67
CA PRO A 339 -28.60 19.88 -31.17
C PRO A 339 -27.62 20.04 -30.00
N MET A 340 -26.53 19.28 -30.02
CA MET A 340 -25.43 19.45 -29.08
C MET A 340 -24.73 20.77 -29.42
N SER A 341 -25.15 21.86 -28.78
CA SER A 341 -24.41 23.11 -28.76
C SER A 341 -23.02 22.85 -28.19
N THR A 342 -21.98 23.21 -28.94
CA THR A 342 -20.60 23.21 -28.46
C THR A 342 -20.49 24.20 -27.29
N PRO A 343 -20.09 23.79 -26.08
CA PRO A 343 -19.79 24.76 -25.04
C PRO A 343 -18.53 25.54 -25.48
N GLN A 344 -18.71 26.82 -25.78
CA GLN A 344 -17.62 27.79 -25.98
C GLN A 344 -16.88 27.93 -24.65
N PHE A 345 -15.66 27.41 -24.59
CA PHE A 345 -14.77 27.62 -23.45
C PHE A 345 -14.20 29.04 -23.55
N GLN A 346 -14.78 30.00 -22.82
CA GLN A 346 -14.12 31.27 -22.56
C GLN A 346 -12.85 31.00 -21.76
N GLN A 347 -11.70 31.40 -22.32
CA GLN A 347 -10.45 31.47 -21.59
C GLN A 347 -10.58 32.54 -20.50
N SER A 348 -10.77 32.11 -19.24
CA SER A 348 -10.70 33.03 -18.10
C SER A 348 -9.25 33.11 -17.59
N SER A 349 -8.72 34.32 -17.68
CA SER A 349 -7.45 34.78 -17.14
C SER A 349 -7.41 34.72 -15.60
N LYS A 350 -6.20 34.56 -15.07
CA LYS A 350 -5.86 34.52 -13.65
C LYS A 350 -6.46 35.67 -12.82
N ALA A 351 -6.73 35.36 -11.56
CA ALA A 351 -7.01 36.22 -10.40
C ALA A 351 -8.49 36.50 -10.07
N SER A 352 -9.12 35.58 -9.34
CA SER A 352 -10.04 35.92 -8.24
C SER A 352 -9.84 34.93 -7.10
N VAL A 353 -9.81 35.46 -5.88
CA VAL A 353 -9.83 34.69 -4.63
C VAL A 353 -11.30 34.47 -4.32
N ASP A 354 -11.78 33.26 -4.56
CA ASP A 354 -13.10 32.80 -4.12
C ASP A 354 -12.94 31.53 -3.28
N PRO A 355 -13.75 31.37 -2.22
CA PRO A 355 -13.58 30.34 -1.20
C PRO A 355 -13.76 28.94 -1.79
N ASP A 356 -12.92 28.02 -1.29
CA ASP A 356 -12.83 26.63 -1.71
C ASP A 356 -14.22 25.94 -1.74
N PRO A 357 -14.76 25.58 -2.92
CA PRO A 357 -16.05 24.92 -3.04
C PRO A 357 -16.03 23.45 -2.56
N PHE A 358 -14.91 22.98 -1.99
CA PHE A 358 -14.74 21.63 -1.47
C PHE A 358 -14.64 21.54 0.07
N ALA A 359 -15.04 22.59 0.78
CA ALA A 359 -15.03 22.59 2.25
C ALA A 359 -15.98 21.56 2.89
N ASP A 360 -16.92 20.97 2.16
CA ASP A 360 -18.01 20.17 2.75
C ASP A 360 -18.31 18.80 2.09
N LEU A 361 -17.32 18.15 1.46
CA LEU A 361 -17.51 16.78 0.94
C LEU A 361 -16.95 15.70 1.87
N THR A 362 -17.88 14.90 2.40
CA THR A 362 -17.61 13.67 3.16
C THR A 362 -17.09 12.54 2.25
N GLU A 363 -16.33 11.62 2.85
CA GLU A 363 -15.37 10.68 2.24
C GLU A 363 -16.00 9.51 1.44
N VAL A 364 -17.07 9.72 0.66
CA VAL A 364 -17.80 8.63 -0.04
C VAL A 364 -17.64 8.60 -1.57
N ASP A 365 -17.15 9.66 -2.23
CA ASP A 365 -17.23 9.72 -3.72
C ASP A 365 -15.93 9.48 -4.54
N ILE A 366 -14.84 8.98 -3.95
CA ILE A 366 -13.55 8.80 -4.69
C ILE A 366 -13.36 7.39 -5.30
N PHE A 367 -14.27 6.44 -5.12
CA PHE A 367 -14.11 5.07 -5.70
C PHE A 367 -15.27 4.65 -6.61
N LYS A 368 -15.49 5.41 -7.68
CA LYS A 368 -16.00 4.86 -8.94
C LYS A 368 -15.08 5.32 -10.06
N LEU A 369 -14.16 4.44 -10.47
CA LEU A 369 -13.62 4.26 -11.83
C LEU A 369 -12.45 3.26 -11.77
N GLY A 370 -12.64 2.06 -12.33
CA GLY A 370 -11.55 1.11 -12.58
C GLY A 370 -11.83 -0.36 -12.26
N PHE A 371 -12.87 -0.95 -12.87
CA PHE A 371 -13.00 -2.41 -13.01
C PHE A 371 -13.24 -2.78 -14.49
N GLY A 372 -12.47 -3.75 -14.99
CA GLY A 372 -12.64 -4.45 -16.28
C GLY A 372 -11.89 -3.79 -17.45
N LYS A 373 -11.15 -4.50 -18.33
CA LYS A 373 -11.19 -5.92 -18.71
C LYS A 373 -9.79 -6.42 -19.09
N GLY A 374 -9.61 -7.74 -19.01
CA GLY A 374 -8.46 -8.44 -19.58
C GLY A 374 -8.48 -8.37 -21.11
N GLY A 375 -7.30 -8.20 -21.69
CA GLY A 375 -7.01 -8.42 -23.10
C GLY A 375 -5.68 -9.15 -23.18
N GLU A 376 -5.70 -10.31 -23.82
CA GLU A 376 -4.54 -11.11 -24.20
C GLU A 376 -3.54 -10.26 -24.98
N TRP A 377 -2.27 -10.30 -24.59
CA TRP A 377 -1.19 -9.83 -25.45
C TRP A 377 -0.49 -11.05 -26.03
N THR A 378 -0.96 -11.48 -27.20
CA THR A 378 -0.22 -12.37 -28.10
C THR A 378 1.06 -11.67 -28.54
N GLY A 379 2.18 -12.39 -28.47
CA GLY A 379 3.50 -11.85 -28.72
C GLY A 379 3.71 -11.30 -30.13
N ARG A 380 4.69 -10.41 -30.26
CA ARG A 380 5.37 -10.19 -31.53
C ARG A 380 6.86 -9.96 -31.29
N VAL A 381 7.62 -10.88 -31.88
CA VAL A 381 9.06 -10.85 -32.11
C VAL A 381 9.39 -9.64 -32.97
N TYR A 382 10.47 -8.91 -32.66
CA TYR A 382 11.20 -8.14 -33.66
C TYR A 382 12.68 -8.48 -33.54
N GLY A 383 13.16 -9.20 -34.54
CA GLY A 383 14.58 -9.28 -34.86
C GLY A 383 14.98 -8.14 -35.80
N GLY A 384 16.28 -7.85 -35.77
CA GLY A 384 17.11 -7.54 -36.93
C GLY A 384 16.75 -6.34 -37.81
N GLY A 385 17.57 -5.30 -37.68
CA GLY A 385 17.74 -4.19 -38.62
C GLY A 385 18.85 -3.30 -38.11
#